data_AF-A0A0Q7FG53-F1
#
_entry.id   AF-A0A0Q7FG53-F1
#
_cell.length_a   1.000
_cell.length_b   1.000
_cell.length_c   1.000
_cell.angle_alpha   90.00
_cell.angle_beta   90.00
_cell.angle_gamma   90.00
#
_symmetry.space_group_name_H-M   'P 1'
#
loop_
_entity.id
_entity.type
_entity.pdbx_description
1 polymer ?
#
loop_
_entity_poly.entity_id
_entity_poly.type
_entity_poly.pdbx_seq_one_letter_code
_entity_poly.pdbx_strand_id
1 'polypeptide(L)'
;MFRAAFYKGTRPGFAGAYNYVVRTWTDSPYSHVELIFSDGMAGSASFADGGVRLKAIELDPARWDFMELPAHLEPAARAWFESHAGAKYDLLGNLQFILTPFGQDQRRWFCSEACGAALSLPEPWRYDPPTLASALTLISIQPASAGFLMPI
;
A
#
# COMPACT_ATOMS: atom_id res chain seq x y z
N MET A 1 -5.40 9.47 12.87
CA MET A 1 -6.40 8.54 12.32
C MET A 1 -5.69 7.58 11.37
N PHE A 2 -6.09 6.31 11.31
CA PHE A 2 -5.47 5.30 10.46
C PHE A 2 -6.10 5.29 9.06
N ARG A 3 -5.27 5.44 8.02
CA ARG A 3 -5.76 5.57 6.64
C ARG A 3 -4.74 5.09 5.62
N ALA A 4 -5.20 4.69 4.44
CA ALA A 4 -4.33 4.53 3.27
C ALA A 4 -4.25 5.86 2.49
N ALA A 5 -3.07 6.20 1.99
CA ALA A 5 -2.84 7.34 1.12
C ALA A 5 -2.32 6.85 -0.24
N PHE A 6 -3.02 7.18 -1.32
CA PHE A 6 -2.70 6.79 -2.69
C PHE A 6 -2.15 7.97 -3.48
N TYR A 7 -0.94 7.83 -4.03
CA TYR A 7 -0.26 8.89 -4.77
C TYR A 7 -0.72 8.95 -6.22
N LYS A 8 -1.23 10.12 -6.63
CA LYS A 8 -1.69 10.43 -7.99
C LYS A 8 -0.85 11.48 -8.74
N GLY A 9 0.19 12.00 -8.08
CA GLY A 9 1.09 12.98 -8.67
C GLY A 9 2.15 12.37 -9.58
N THR A 10 3.09 13.22 -9.99
CA THR A 10 4.32 12.84 -10.68
C THR A 10 5.49 13.46 -9.96
N ARG A 11 6.43 12.63 -9.48
CA ARG A 11 7.67 13.08 -8.84
C ARG A 11 8.66 13.59 -9.89
N PRO A 12 9.64 14.44 -9.53
CA PRO A 12 10.71 14.80 -10.46
C PRO A 12 11.65 13.60 -10.73
N GLY A 13 12.31 13.61 -11.89
CA GLY A 13 13.35 12.63 -12.26
C GLY A 13 12.84 11.22 -12.53
N PHE A 14 13.68 10.20 -12.28
CA PHE A 14 13.37 8.80 -12.54
C PHE A 14 12.13 8.29 -11.80
N ALA A 15 11.87 8.80 -10.59
CA ALA A 15 10.66 8.46 -9.84
C ALA A 15 9.38 8.91 -10.58
N GLY A 16 9.43 10.03 -11.31
CA GLY A 16 8.33 10.50 -12.15
C GLY A 16 8.07 9.63 -13.36
N ALA A 17 9.12 9.18 -14.03
CA ALA A 17 9.01 8.23 -15.13
C ALA A 17 8.36 6.92 -14.66
N TYR A 18 8.75 6.43 -13.48
CA TYR A 18 8.09 5.30 -12.85
C TYR A 18 6.61 5.56 -12.55
N ASN A 19 6.27 6.73 -11.98
CA ASN A 19 4.87 7.09 -11.73
C ASN A 19 4.04 7.05 -13.01
N TYR A 20 4.59 7.59 -14.11
CA TYR A 20 3.92 7.59 -15.41
C TYR A 20 3.70 6.16 -15.93
N VAL A 21 4.74 5.32 -15.95
CA VAL A 21 4.66 3.94 -16.43
C VAL A 21 3.60 3.15 -15.68
N VAL A 22 3.61 3.17 -14.34
CA VAL A 22 2.63 2.44 -13.52
C VAL A 22 1.22 2.88 -13.86
N ARG A 23 0.96 4.19 -13.91
CA ARG A 23 -0.37 4.74 -14.18
C ARG A 23 -0.89 4.38 -15.57
N THR A 24 -0.03 4.45 -16.58
CA THR A 24 -0.41 4.06 -17.95
C THR A 24 -0.62 2.56 -18.10
N TRP A 25 0.14 1.73 -17.39
CA TRP A 25 0.03 0.27 -17.46
C TRP A 25 -1.19 -0.25 -16.71
N THR A 26 -1.49 0.35 -15.56
CA THR A 26 -2.62 -0.03 -14.69
C THR A 26 -3.91 0.72 -15.00
N ASP A 27 -3.90 1.56 -16.05
CA ASP A 27 -5.00 2.46 -16.45
C ASP A 27 -5.64 3.19 -15.25
N SER A 28 -4.80 3.81 -14.43
CA SER A 28 -5.19 4.35 -13.12
C SER A 28 -4.45 5.64 -12.78
N PRO A 29 -5.04 6.54 -11.96
CA PRO A 29 -4.31 7.68 -11.42
C PRO A 29 -3.23 7.27 -10.41
N TYR A 30 -3.31 6.09 -9.80
CA TYR A 30 -2.47 5.72 -8.65
C TYR A 30 -1.18 5.01 -9.05
N SER A 31 -0.07 5.44 -8.45
CA SER A 31 1.26 4.84 -8.69
C SER A 31 2.00 4.40 -7.43
N HIS A 32 1.51 4.78 -6.25
CA HIS A 32 2.13 4.45 -4.97
C HIS A 32 1.09 4.50 -3.86
N VAL A 33 1.35 3.79 -2.76
CA VAL A 33 0.49 3.76 -1.59
C VAL A 33 1.30 3.74 -0.30
N GLU A 34 0.80 4.39 0.74
CA GLU A 34 1.34 4.40 2.10
C GLU A 34 0.19 4.15 3.09
N LEU A 35 0.45 3.41 4.18
CA LEU A 35 -0.43 3.40 5.34
C LEU A 35 -0.01 4.51 6.29
N ILE A 36 -0.93 5.41 6.63
CA ILE A 36 -0.72 6.52 7.54
C ILE A 36 -1.28 6.15 8.90
N PHE A 37 -0.39 6.05 9.88
CA PHE A 37 -0.68 5.71 11.25
C PHE A 37 -1.21 6.92 12.02
N SER A 38 -1.90 6.65 13.14
CA SER A 38 -2.50 7.68 13.97
C SER A 38 -1.50 8.66 14.58
N ASP A 39 -0.24 8.23 14.74
CA ASP A 39 0.89 9.04 15.19
C ASP A 39 1.55 9.87 14.07
N GLY A 40 1.02 9.82 12.85
CA GLY A 40 1.54 10.57 11.69
C GLY A 40 2.69 9.89 10.94
N MET A 41 3.10 8.68 11.36
CA MET A 41 4.07 7.89 10.62
C MET A 41 3.43 7.27 9.38
N ALA A 42 4.22 7.10 8.32
CA ALA A 42 3.81 6.40 7.10
C ALA A 42 4.61 5.11 6.90
N GLY A 43 3.88 4.01 6.70
CA GLY A 43 4.40 2.69 6.38
C GLY A 43 4.23 2.34 4.90
N SER A 44 5.32 1.99 4.23
CA SER A 44 5.29 1.43 2.88
C SER A 44 6.62 0.77 2.55
N ALA A 45 6.71 0.12 1.39
CA ALA A 45 7.98 -0.17 0.75
C ALA A 45 8.30 0.91 -0.27
N SER A 46 9.49 1.50 -0.18
CA SER A 46 9.90 2.64 -1.01
C SER A 46 11.22 2.34 -1.71
N PHE A 47 11.24 2.50 -3.04
CA PHE A 47 12.47 2.38 -3.83
C PHE A 47 13.54 3.36 -3.36
N ALA A 48 13.12 4.62 -3.09
CA ALA A 48 14.03 5.67 -2.66
C ALA A 48 14.59 5.43 -1.25
N ASP A 49 13.83 4.74 -0.39
CA ASP A 49 14.26 4.40 0.97
C ASP A 49 14.85 2.97 1.07
N GLY A 50 14.98 2.26 -0.07
CA GLY A 50 15.62 0.95 -0.16
C GLY A 50 14.79 -0.26 0.30
N GLY A 51 13.53 -0.07 0.70
CA GLY A 51 12.72 -1.17 1.22
C GLY A 51 11.52 -0.77 2.07
N VAL A 52 11.04 -1.73 2.86
CA VAL A 52 9.96 -1.58 3.86
C VAL A 52 10.42 -0.65 4.98
N ARG A 53 9.62 0.36 5.29
CA ARG A 53 9.97 1.40 6.25
C ARG A 53 8.76 2.04 6.93
N LEU A 54 9.01 2.61 8.11
CA LEU A 54 8.17 3.62 8.77
C LEU A 54 8.90 4.97 8.73
N LYS A 55 8.23 6.03 8.26
CA LYS A 55 8.82 7.38 8.17
C LYS A 55 7.74 8.44 8.22
N ALA A 56 8.00 9.54 8.93
CA ALA A 56 7.15 10.72 8.84
C ALA A 56 7.30 11.35 7.45
N ILE A 57 6.19 11.56 6.74
CA ILE A 57 6.17 12.17 5.41
C ILE A 57 5.13 13.29 5.37
N GLU A 58 5.45 14.35 4.63
CA GLU A 58 4.51 15.41 4.32
C GLU A 58 3.68 15.02 3.10
N LEU A 59 2.36 14.97 3.27
CA LEU A 59 1.42 14.53 2.24
C LEU A 59 0.63 15.73 1.73
N ASP A 60 0.99 16.22 0.55
CA ASP A 60 0.24 17.25 -0.18
C ASP A 60 -1.13 16.70 -0.65
N PRO A 61 -2.27 17.19 -0.12
CA PRO A 61 -3.59 16.69 -0.50
C PRO A 61 -3.92 16.84 -1.99
N ALA A 62 -3.22 17.72 -2.73
CA ALA A 62 -3.40 17.82 -4.18
C ALA A 62 -2.82 16.60 -4.93
N ARG A 63 -1.91 15.85 -4.30
CA ARG A 63 -1.17 14.73 -4.90
C ARG A 63 -1.51 13.38 -4.31
N TRP A 64 -2.30 13.34 -3.25
CA TRP A 64 -2.66 12.13 -2.51
C TRP A 64 -4.17 12.06 -2.30
N ASP A 65 -4.73 10.89 -2.58
CA ASP A 65 -6.09 10.55 -2.16
C ASP A 65 -6.04 9.70 -0.89
N PHE A 66 -6.93 9.98 0.06
CA PHE A 66 -6.94 9.33 1.36
C PHE A 66 -8.18 8.44 1.51
N MET A 67 -7.98 7.25 2.06
CA MET A 67 -9.03 6.30 2.39
C MET A 67 -8.91 5.90 3.86
N GLU A 68 -9.92 6.25 4.65
CA GLU A 68 -9.96 5.88 6.05
C GLU A 68 -10.07 4.37 6.23
N LEU A 69 -9.30 3.83 7.17
CA LEU A 69 -9.25 2.40 7.46
C LEU A 69 -9.81 2.13 8.86
N PRO A 70 -10.39 0.94 9.09
CA PRO A 70 -10.82 0.55 10.43
C PRO A 70 -9.67 0.63 11.44
N ALA A 71 -9.85 1.42 12.51
CA ALA A 71 -8.81 1.68 13.50
C ALA A 71 -8.26 0.40 14.18
N HIS A 72 -9.07 -0.67 14.26
CA HIS A 72 -8.65 -1.94 14.85
C HIS A 72 -7.55 -2.66 14.05
N LEU A 73 -7.35 -2.31 12.78
CA LEU A 73 -6.29 -2.88 11.94
C LEU A 73 -4.92 -2.23 12.20
N GLU A 74 -4.90 -1.03 12.77
CA GLU A 74 -3.69 -0.23 12.93
C GLU A 74 -2.58 -0.94 13.75
N PRO A 75 -2.85 -1.58 14.91
CA PRO A 75 -1.79 -2.19 15.71
C PRO A 75 -1.10 -3.37 15.00
N ALA A 76 -1.87 -4.19 14.29
CA ALA A 76 -1.33 -5.32 13.53
C ALA A 76 -0.51 -4.85 12.33
N ALA A 77 -1.02 -3.86 11.59
CA ALA A 77 -0.29 -3.25 10.49
C ALA A 77 1.03 -2.61 10.97
N ARG A 78 1.02 -1.94 12.12
CA ARG A 78 2.21 -1.33 12.75
C ARG A 78 3.26 -2.38 13.08
N ALA A 79 2.87 -3.44 13.78
CA ALA A 79 3.76 -4.54 14.15
C ALA A 79 4.34 -5.24 12.91
N TRP A 80 3.56 -5.34 11.83
CA TRP A 80 4.05 -5.89 10.57
C TRP A 80 5.19 -5.03 9.99
N PHE A 81 5.01 -3.71 9.90
CA PHE A 81 6.07 -2.82 9.40
C PHE A 81 7.30 -2.79 10.29
N GLU A 82 7.14 -2.86 11.61
CA GLU A 82 8.26 -2.91 12.55
C GLU A 82 9.06 -4.21 12.43
N SER A 83 8.38 -5.36 12.27
CA SER A 83 9.03 -6.65 12.07
C SER A 83 9.68 -6.83 10.70
N HIS A 84 9.23 -6.08 9.69
CA HIS A 84 9.76 -6.12 8.32
C HIS A 84 10.64 -4.91 7.97
N ALA A 85 10.94 -4.05 8.93
CA ALA A 85 11.76 -2.85 8.70
C ALA A 85 13.13 -3.22 8.12
N GLY A 86 13.51 -2.57 7.01
CA GLY A 86 14.76 -2.84 6.32
C GLY A 86 14.76 -4.05 5.37
N ALA A 87 13.62 -4.75 5.23
CA ALA A 87 13.43 -5.71 4.13
C ALA A 87 13.55 -4.96 2.79
N LYS A 88 14.34 -5.51 1.85
CA LYS A 88 14.74 -4.78 0.64
C LYS A 88 13.56 -4.49 -0.29
N TYR A 89 13.70 -3.46 -1.11
CA TYR A 89 12.74 -3.18 -2.19
C TYR A 89 12.92 -4.18 -3.34
N ASP A 90 11.83 -4.62 -3.98
CA ASP A 90 11.92 -5.52 -5.13
C ASP A 90 12.12 -4.77 -6.45
N LEU A 91 13.37 -4.67 -6.89
CA LEU A 91 13.71 -4.07 -8.18
C LEU A 91 13.35 -4.94 -9.38
N LEU A 92 13.53 -6.25 -9.25
CA LEU A 92 13.19 -7.20 -10.32
C LEU A 92 11.69 -7.36 -10.43
N GLY A 93 10.96 -7.26 -9.33
CA GLY A 93 9.51 -7.29 -9.41
C GLY A 93 8.86 -6.03 -9.98
N ASN A 94 9.59 -4.92 -10.03
CA ASN A 94 9.14 -3.76 -10.79
C ASN A 94 9.01 -4.10 -12.29
N LEU A 95 9.79 -5.09 -12.76
CA LEU A 95 9.59 -5.70 -14.06
C LEU A 95 8.51 -6.80 -14.04
N GLN A 96 8.16 -7.41 -12.91
CA GLN A 96 7.12 -8.45 -12.84
C GLN A 96 5.68 -7.91 -13.01
N PHE A 97 5.45 -6.63 -12.68
CA PHE A 97 4.24 -5.91 -13.11
C PHE A 97 4.22 -5.63 -14.62
N ILE A 98 5.38 -5.41 -15.25
CA ILE A 98 5.51 -5.10 -16.68
C ILE A 98 5.60 -6.38 -17.55
N LEU A 99 6.11 -7.49 -17.01
CA LEU A 99 6.56 -8.65 -17.79
C LEU A 99 5.93 -10.01 -17.47
N THR A 100 5.21 -10.24 -16.35
CA THR A 100 4.41 -11.47 -15.98
C THR A 100 4.52 -11.71 -14.46
N PRO A 101 3.44 -12.15 -13.77
CA PRO A 101 3.45 -12.34 -12.31
C PRO A 101 4.12 -13.66 -11.92
N PHE A 102 5.43 -13.66 -11.73
CA PHE A 102 6.16 -14.83 -11.22
C PHE A 102 6.51 -14.67 -9.74
N GLY A 103 5.65 -15.20 -8.86
CA GLY A 103 5.98 -15.67 -7.51
C GLY A 103 6.45 -14.63 -6.47
N GLN A 104 6.13 -14.91 -5.20
CA GLN A 104 6.61 -14.10 -4.08
C GLN A 104 8.11 -14.30 -3.83
N ASP A 105 8.88 -13.21 -3.70
CA ASP A 105 10.14 -13.23 -2.94
C ASP A 105 9.94 -12.44 -1.65
N GLN A 106 9.78 -13.13 -0.53
CA GLN A 106 9.55 -12.52 0.80
C GLN A 106 10.68 -11.58 1.26
N ARG A 107 11.82 -11.54 0.54
CA ARG A 107 12.93 -10.63 0.81
C ARG A 107 12.79 -9.29 0.10
N ARG A 108 11.77 -9.12 -0.74
CA ARG A 108 11.64 -7.98 -1.64
C ARG A 108 10.18 -7.54 -1.74
N TRP A 109 9.89 -6.26 -1.44
CA TRP A 109 8.51 -5.77 -1.29
C TRP A 109 8.16 -4.58 -2.19
N PHE A 110 6.94 -4.57 -2.75
CA PHE A 110 6.30 -3.39 -3.36
C PHE A 110 5.51 -2.57 -2.36
N CYS A 111 5.23 -1.31 -2.70
CA CYS A 111 4.43 -0.43 -1.85
C CYS A 111 3.05 -1.03 -1.54
N SER A 112 2.30 -1.46 -2.56
CA SER A 112 0.98 -2.07 -2.43
C SER A 112 1.04 -3.45 -1.79
N GLU A 113 2.06 -4.25 -2.09
CA GLU A 113 2.25 -5.56 -1.48
C GLU A 113 2.54 -5.43 0.03
N ALA A 114 3.45 -4.54 0.44
CA ALA A 114 3.73 -4.29 1.86
C ALA A 114 2.50 -3.77 2.60
N CYS A 115 1.75 -2.85 1.99
CA CYS A 115 0.50 -2.35 2.58
C CYS A 115 -0.56 -3.46 2.68
N GLY A 116 -0.73 -4.27 1.64
CA GLY A 116 -1.66 -5.40 1.64
C GLY A 116 -1.29 -6.45 2.68
N ALA A 117 0.00 -6.78 2.80
CA ALA A 117 0.51 -7.73 3.78
C ALA A 117 0.31 -7.22 5.22
N ALA A 118 0.61 -5.93 5.47
CA ALA A 118 0.36 -5.30 6.76
C ALA A 118 -1.13 -5.30 7.14
N LEU A 119 -2.02 -5.22 6.16
CA LEU A 119 -3.47 -5.32 6.33
C LEU A 119 -3.99 -6.77 6.29
N SER A 120 -3.09 -7.77 6.29
CA SER A 120 -3.42 -9.20 6.24
C SER A 120 -4.29 -9.61 5.04
N LEU A 121 -4.15 -8.91 3.90
CA LEU A 121 -4.80 -9.32 2.66
C LEU A 121 -4.17 -10.62 2.13
N PRO A 122 -4.99 -11.56 1.61
CA PRO A 122 -4.47 -12.78 1.03
C PRO A 122 -3.70 -12.47 -0.25
N GLU A 123 -2.58 -13.17 -0.46
CA GLU A 123 -1.73 -13.06 -1.65
C GLU A 123 -1.40 -11.59 -2.02
N PRO A 124 -0.76 -10.82 -1.11
CA PRO A 124 -0.62 -9.37 -1.26
C PRO A 124 0.17 -8.94 -2.51
N TRP A 125 0.97 -9.86 -3.07
CA TRP A 125 1.72 -9.70 -4.32
C TRP A 125 0.84 -9.51 -5.56
N ARG A 126 -0.46 -9.83 -5.47
CA ARG A 126 -1.42 -9.66 -6.55
C ARG A 126 -1.94 -8.23 -6.70
N TYR A 127 -1.73 -7.38 -5.68
CA TYR A 127 -2.27 -6.02 -5.70
C TYR A 127 -1.22 -5.02 -6.18
N ASP A 128 -1.54 -4.31 -7.25
CA ASP A 128 -0.97 -3.01 -7.58
C ASP A 128 -1.67 -1.89 -6.78
N PRO A 129 -1.22 -0.62 -6.85
CA PRO A 129 -1.89 0.48 -6.18
C PRO A 129 -3.40 0.61 -6.50
N PRO A 130 -3.88 0.55 -7.76
CA PRO A 130 -5.32 0.63 -8.05
C PRO A 130 -6.14 -0.55 -7.51
N THR A 131 -5.69 -1.77 -7.71
CA THR A 131 -6.42 -2.96 -7.24
C THR A 131 -6.45 -3.02 -5.73
N LEU A 132 -5.37 -2.58 -5.05
CA LEU A 132 -5.40 -2.38 -3.61
C LEU A 132 -6.43 -1.31 -3.23
N ALA A 133 -6.43 -0.14 -3.88
CA ALA A 133 -7.41 0.91 -3.62
C ALA A 133 -8.84 0.38 -3.75
N SER A 134 -9.13 -0.38 -4.81
CA SER A 134 -10.42 -1.04 -5.02
C SER A 134 -10.75 -2.03 -3.91
N ALA A 135 -9.80 -2.90 -3.53
CA ALA A 135 -10.01 -3.89 -2.47
C ALA A 135 -10.28 -3.25 -1.11
N LEU A 136 -9.57 -2.16 -0.77
CA LEU A 136 -9.76 -1.46 0.48
C LEU A 136 -11.14 -0.80 0.61
N THR A 137 -11.81 -0.46 -0.50
CA THR A 137 -13.22 0.00 -0.42
C THR A 137 -14.13 -1.03 0.27
N LEU A 138 -13.88 -2.33 0.10
CA LEU A 138 -14.67 -3.38 0.74
C LEU A 138 -14.45 -3.43 2.26
N ILE A 139 -13.29 -3.00 2.73
CA ILE A 139 -12.89 -3.00 4.15
C ILE A 139 -13.32 -1.70 4.83
N SER A 140 -13.19 -0.56 4.15
CA SER A 140 -13.59 0.76 4.64
C SER A 140 -15.10 0.95 4.73
N ILE A 141 -15.89 0.18 3.96
CA ILE A 141 -17.36 0.24 3.98
C ILE A 141 -17.96 -0.54 5.16
N GLN A 142 -17.21 -1.40 5.86
CA GLN A 142 -17.74 -2.17 6.99
C GLN A 142 -17.85 -1.29 8.25
N PRO A 143 -19.05 -0.87 8.70
CA PRO A 143 -19.20 -0.39 10.07
C PRO A 143 -18.88 -1.55 11.02
N ALA A 144 -18.21 -1.24 12.13
CA ALA A 144 -18.12 -2.16 13.25
C ALA A 144 -19.57 -2.60 13.62
N SER A 145 -19.80 -3.91 13.69
CA SER A 145 -21.11 -4.57 13.89
C SER A 145 -22.01 -4.69 12.64
N ALA A 146 -21.83 -5.77 11.89
CA ALA A 146 -22.97 -6.56 11.43
C ALA A 146 -23.07 -7.78 12.36
N GLY A 147 -23.83 -7.63 13.45
CA GLY A 147 -24.22 -8.76 14.29
C GLY A 147 -24.94 -9.79 13.43
N PHE A 148 -24.33 -10.96 13.29
CA PHE A 148 -24.96 -12.11 12.65
C PHE A 148 -26.05 -12.63 13.60
N LEU A 149 -27.27 -12.12 13.46
CA LEU A 149 -28.45 -12.73 14.08
C LEU A 149 -28.73 -14.04 13.35
N MET A 150 -28.29 -15.16 13.93
CA MET A 150 -28.83 -16.46 13.55
C MET A 150 -30.29 -16.54 13.99
N PRO A 151 -31.24 -16.90 13.12
CA PRO A 151 -32.55 -17.31 13.57
C PRO A 151 -32.41 -18.64 14.32
N ILE A 152 -33.02 -18.68 15.50
CA ILE A 152 -33.27 -19.87 16.31
C ILE A 152 -34.24 -20.81 15.59
#